data_AF-A0A8T2HXV7-F1
#
_entry.id   AF-A0A8T2HXV7-F1
#
_cell.length_a   1.000
_cell.length_b   1.000
_cell.length_c   1.000
_cell.angle_alpha   90.00
_cell.angle_beta   90.00
_cell.angle_gamma   90.00
#
_symmetry.space_group_name_H-M   'P 1'
#
loop_
_entity.id
_entity.type
_entity.pdbx_description
1 polymer ?
#
loop_
_entity_poly.entity_id
_entity_poly.type
_entity_poly.pdbx_seq_one_letter_code
_entity_poly.pdbx_strand_id
1 'polypeptide(L)'
;MNPSSLLSLYFLAASCSILPSPTAALEAERDLIGWSERQRNDRAVISNNRGGILQQQQQQQQQQNQQQQGYAPRNTTQKRGLEVLSWTPRIFLYRGFLSEAECNYLIHLASPRLARSGVVEEGGGDGISDIRTSNGMFFDRAENKDIEEIERRLSEWTLIPPGNGEGFQVLRYEKDQEYKGHFDYFFDEVSVRNGGNRLATVLMYLESPESGGETVFANVPKPATQTLEAGFSECAMDGLAVKPEKGDAVLFWSLTTAGTLDKGSLHGSCPVISGIKYAATKWYHVGHYAQGPNERGEKVQHVVFVPPPPPAPVWCKNKKHECQGWAESGECENNREYMVGTKEHPGDCLLACGRCDLTSEADRRVGLDLGRKDLSK
;
A
#
# COMPACT_ATOMS: atom_id res chain seq x y z
N MET A 1 -54.15 16.76 -5.41
CA MET A 1 -55.38 16.18 -6.00
C MET A 1 -56.51 17.16 -5.77
N ASN A 2 -57.28 17.44 -6.83
CA ASN A 2 -58.28 18.52 -6.92
C ASN A 2 -59.52 18.23 -6.03
N PRO A 3 -60.23 19.25 -5.51
CA PRO A 3 -61.36 19.12 -4.59
C PRO A 3 -62.68 19.13 -5.36
N SER A 4 -63.60 18.20 -5.09
CA SER A 4 -65.04 18.28 -5.42
C SER A 4 -65.72 16.99 -4.98
N SER A 5 -66.57 17.04 -3.95
CA SER A 5 -67.83 16.29 -3.80
C SER A 5 -68.29 16.34 -2.34
N LEU A 6 -69.03 17.40 -2.02
CA LEU A 6 -69.98 17.41 -0.91
C LEU A 6 -71.34 16.93 -1.43
N LEU A 7 -72.11 16.32 -0.53
CA LEU A 7 -73.57 16.20 -0.52
C LEU A 7 -74.23 15.17 -1.45
N SER A 8 -74.66 14.04 -0.87
CA SER A 8 -76.09 13.72 -0.74
C SER A 8 -76.27 12.34 -0.11
N LEU A 9 -76.95 12.27 1.04
CA LEU A 9 -77.94 11.23 1.36
C LEU A 9 -78.60 11.59 2.70
N TYR A 10 -79.73 12.27 2.59
CA TYR A 10 -80.73 12.43 3.66
C TYR A 10 -81.92 11.51 3.38
N PHE A 11 -82.62 11.16 4.47
CA PHE A 11 -83.88 10.41 4.63
C PHE A 11 -83.73 8.89 4.78
N LEU A 12 -84.16 8.25 5.88
CA LEU A 12 -85.48 8.35 6.51
C LEU A 12 -85.52 7.83 7.98
N ALA A 13 -86.32 8.52 8.81
CA ALA A 13 -87.15 8.08 9.96
C ALA A 13 -86.43 7.47 11.21
N ALA A 14 -86.81 7.74 12.47
CA ALA A 14 -87.99 8.37 13.04
C ALA A 14 -87.70 8.83 14.49
N SER A 15 -88.42 9.86 14.93
CA SER A 15 -88.96 10.05 16.30
C SER A 15 -88.03 9.82 17.50
N CYS A 16 -87.47 10.91 18.05
CA CYS A 16 -87.49 11.12 19.51
C CYS A 16 -87.28 12.62 19.82
N SER A 17 -88.25 13.21 20.50
CA SER A 17 -88.20 14.59 20.98
C SER A 17 -87.23 14.70 22.15
N ILE A 18 -86.04 15.24 21.92
CA ILE A 18 -85.19 15.75 23.01
C ILE A 18 -84.53 17.04 22.50
N LEU A 19 -85.06 18.19 22.92
CA LEU A 19 -84.31 19.44 22.86
C LEU A 19 -83.15 19.33 23.86
N PRO A 20 -81.87 19.54 23.46
CA PRO A 20 -80.77 19.55 24.41
C PRO A 20 -80.97 20.71 25.39
N SER A 21 -80.69 20.47 26.67
CA SER A 21 -80.77 21.51 27.70
C SER A 21 -79.80 22.67 27.38
N PRO A 22 -80.08 23.90 27.86
CA PRO A 22 -79.23 25.07 27.61
C PRO A 22 -77.76 24.87 27.98
N THR A 23 -77.48 23.94 28.89
CA THR A 23 -76.12 23.54 29.32
C THR A 23 -75.35 22.75 28.26
N ALA A 24 -76.01 21.87 27.49
CA ALA A 24 -75.36 21.04 26.48
C ALA A 24 -74.94 21.83 25.22
N ALA A 25 -75.65 22.92 24.90
CA ALA A 25 -75.27 23.82 23.83
C ALA A 25 -74.04 24.69 24.17
N LEU A 26 -73.89 25.09 25.44
CA LEU A 26 -72.74 25.87 25.93
C LEU A 26 -71.45 25.03 26.04
N GLU A 27 -71.56 23.73 26.34
CA GLU A 27 -70.41 22.83 26.35
C GLU A 27 -69.89 22.56 24.93
N ALA A 28 -70.78 22.39 23.95
CA ALA A 28 -70.40 22.21 22.55
C ALA A 28 -69.71 23.45 21.93
N GLU A 29 -70.12 24.67 22.30
CA GLU A 29 -69.43 25.90 21.87
C GLU A 29 -68.04 26.05 22.53
N ARG A 30 -67.88 25.69 23.80
CA ARG A 30 -66.58 25.70 24.48
C ARG A 30 -65.59 24.71 23.86
N ASP A 31 -66.07 23.52 23.47
CA ASP A 31 -65.23 22.52 22.82
C ASP A 31 -64.80 22.94 21.41
N LEU A 32 -65.67 23.60 20.63
CA LEU A 32 -65.33 24.16 19.31
C LEU A 32 -64.32 25.31 19.39
N ILE A 33 -64.45 26.19 20.39
CA ILE A 33 -63.50 27.28 20.62
C ILE A 33 -62.12 26.70 21.00
N GLY A 34 -62.08 25.72 21.91
CA GLY A 34 -60.85 25.03 22.31
C GLY A 34 -60.20 24.20 21.20
N TRP A 35 -60.99 23.68 20.24
CA TRP A 35 -60.47 23.02 19.05
C TRP A 35 -59.83 24.03 18.07
N SER A 36 -60.44 25.21 17.91
CA SER A 36 -59.90 26.31 17.08
C SER A 36 -58.59 26.90 17.62
N GLU A 37 -58.42 26.94 18.94
CA GLU A 37 -57.19 27.42 19.58
C GLU A 37 -56.07 26.41 19.48
N ARG A 38 -56.36 25.10 19.63
CA ARG A 38 -55.39 24.02 19.39
C ARG A 38 -54.87 24.03 17.96
N GLN A 39 -55.74 24.18 16.96
CA GLN A 39 -55.30 24.28 15.56
C GLN A 39 -54.47 25.53 15.26
N ARG A 40 -54.75 26.66 15.93
CA ARG A 40 -53.93 27.88 15.82
C ARG A 40 -52.55 27.69 16.44
N ASN A 41 -52.47 27.03 17.60
CA ASN A 41 -51.21 26.71 18.25
C ASN A 41 -50.37 25.71 17.42
N ASP A 42 -50.99 24.67 16.87
CA ASP A 42 -50.29 23.68 16.04
C ASP A 42 -49.73 24.30 14.75
N ARG A 43 -50.47 25.23 14.11
CA ARG A 43 -49.95 26.00 12.96
C ARG A 43 -48.78 26.91 13.35
N ALA A 44 -48.82 27.52 14.54
CA ALA A 44 -47.72 28.36 15.03
C ALA A 44 -46.45 27.53 15.33
N VAL A 45 -46.60 26.33 15.89
CA VAL A 45 -45.49 25.39 16.16
C VAL A 45 -44.87 24.87 14.86
N ILE A 46 -45.69 24.51 13.86
CA ILE A 46 -45.20 24.05 12.54
C ILE A 46 -44.49 25.20 11.79
N SER A 47 -45.00 26.42 11.90
CA SER A 47 -44.37 27.64 11.35
C SER A 47 -42.99 27.88 11.97
N ASN A 48 -42.88 27.81 13.30
CA ASN A 48 -41.61 28.01 14.00
C ASN A 48 -40.59 26.91 13.70
N ASN A 49 -41.01 25.65 13.60
CA ASN A 49 -40.13 24.55 13.22
C ASN A 49 -39.62 24.67 11.77
N ARG A 50 -40.44 25.16 10.83
CA ARG A 50 -39.98 25.43 9.45
C ARG A 50 -38.95 26.56 9.39
N GLY A 51 -39.11 27.61 10.20
CA GLY A 51 -38.14 28.70 10.32
C GLY A 51 -36.78 28.22 10.84
N GLY A 52 -36.77 27.36 11.86
CA GLY A 52 -35.56 26.76 12.41
C GLY A 52 -34.82 25.82 11.45
N ILE A 53 -35.57 24.99 10.71
CA ILE A 53 -34.99 24.08 9.69
C ILE A 53 -34.39 24.87 8.52
N LEU A 54 -35.08 25.92 8.05
CA LEU A 54 -34.56 26.79 6.98
C LEU A 54 -33.30 27.55 7.42
N GLN A 55 -33.23 28.00 8.67
CA GLN A 55 -32.01 28.62 9.23
C GLN A 55 -30.86 27.62 9.35
N GLN A 56 -31.11 26.39 9.80
CA GLN A 56 -30.08 25.35 9.85
C GLN A 56 -29.58 24.96 8.45
N GLN A 57 -30.48 24.85 7.47
CA GLN A 57 -30.09 24.58 6.07
C GLN A 57 -29.28 25.73 5.49
N GLN A 58 -29.66 26.99 5.75
CA GLN A 58 -28.88 28.15 5.31
C GLN A 58 -27.52 28.24 5.99
N GLN A 59 -27.41 27.90 7.28
CA GLN A 59 -26.13 27.86 8.00
C GLN A 59 -25.24 26.72 7.49
N GLN A 60 -25.79 25.53 7.23
CA GLN A 60 -25.05 24.42 6.60
C GLN A 60 -24.58 24.79 5.20
N GLN A 61 -25.42 25.45 4.40
CA GLN A 61 -25.08 25.88 3.05
C GLN A 61 -24.05 27.02 3.05
N GLN A 62 -24.09 27.93 4.03
CA GLN A 62 -23.05 28.95 4.25
C GLN A 62 -21.73 28.34 4.73
N GLN A 63 -21.75 27.34 5.61
CA GLN A 63 -20.54 26.60 6.02
C GLN A 63 -19.94 25.81 4.85
N GLN A 64 -20.76 25.16 4.02
CA GLN A 64 -20.31 24.49 2.79
C GLN A 64 -19.72 25.49 1.79
N ASN A 65 -20.36 26.65 1.61
CA ASN A 65 -19.83 27.70 0.72
C ASN A 65 -18.54 28.33 1.27
N GLN A 66 -18.39 28.47 2.58
CA GLN A 66 -17.14 28.95 3.21
C GLN A 66 -16.00 27.93 3.10
N GLN A 67 -16.28 26.63 3.19
CA GLN A 67 -15.31 25.58 2.90
C GLN A 67 -14.88 25.57 1.42
N GLN A 68 -15.80 25.93 0.50
CA GLN A 68 -15.48 26.06 -0.93
C GLN A 68 -14.73 27.36 -1.28
N GLN A 69 -14.91 28.45 -0.53
CA GLN A 69 -14.29 29.75 -0.81
C GLN A 69 -12.84 29.90 -0.30
N GLY A 70 -12.33 28.95 0.49
CA GLY A 70 -10.93 28.90 0.93
C GLY A 70 -9.99 28.14 -0.01
N TYR A 71 -10.50 27.52 -1.07
CA TYR A 71 -9.71 26.70 -1.99
C TYR A 71 -9.24 27.56 -3.16
N ALA A 72 -8.03 28.11 -3.08
CA ALA A 72 -7.34 28.60 -4.27
C ALA A 72 -7.28 27.45 -5.29
N PRO A 73 -7.66 27.66 -6.56
CA PRO A 73 -7.58 26.59 -7.55
C PRO A 73 -6.11 26.24 -7.75
N ARG A 74 -5.66 25.10 -7.19
CA ARG A 74 -4.40 24.48 -7.61
C ARG A 74 -4.55 24.14 -9.09
N ASN A 75 -3.55 24.53 -9.88
CA ASN A 75 -3.45 24.23 -11.31
C ASN A 75 -3.76 22.74 -11.55
N THR A 76 -4.94 22.43 -12.10
CA THR A 76 -5.48 21.09 -12.36
C THR A 76 -4.80 20.35 -13.53
N THR A 77 -3.61 20.79 -13.95
CA THR A 77 -2.74 20.07 -14.89
C THR A 77 -1.75 19.16 -14.16
N GLN A 78 -2.19 18.44 -13.12
CA GLN A 78 -1.40 17.32 -12.63
C GLN A 78 -1.44 16.23 -13.70
N LYS A 79 -0.33 16.08 -14.44
CA LYS A 79 -0.21 15.05 -15.49
C LYS A 79 -0.45 13.69 -14.85
N ARG A 80 -1.61 13.09 -15.09
CA ARG A 80 -1.81 11.66 -14.83
C ARG A 80 -0.87 10.88 -15.74
N GLY A 81 -0.17 9.91 -15.19
CA GLY A 81 0.80 9.14 -15.96
C GLY A 81 1.68 8.27 -15.09
N LEU A 82 2.25 7.25 -15.73
CA LEU A 82 3.22 6.34 -15.13
C LEU A 82 4.64 6.84 -15.43
N GLU A 83 5.46 6.97 -14.39
CA GLU A 83 6.86 7.33 -14.46
C GLU A 83 7.72 6.14 -14.00
N VAL A 84 8.76 5.82 -14.75
CA VAL A 84 9.78 4.85 -14.32
C VAL A 84 10.84 5.61 -13.52
N LEU A 85 10.99 5.28 -12.24
CA LEU A 85 12.00 5.91 -11.38
C LEU A 85 13.29 5.09 -11.29
N SER A 86 13.16 3.76 -11.28
CA SER A 86 14.31 2.84 -11.32
C SER A 86 13.90 1.49 -11.92
N TRP A 87 14.88 0.82 -12.54
CA TRP A 87 14.78 -0.58 -12.97
C TRP A 87 15.45 -1.55 -12.00
N THR A 88 16.32 -1.06 -11.11
CA THR A 88 17.06 -1.87 -10.14
C THR A 88 17.20 -1.11 -8.81
N PRO A 89 16.35 -1.38 -7.81
CA PRO A 89 15.16 -2.22 -7.89
C PRO A 89 14.12 -1.57 -8.82
N ARG A 90 13.09 -2.33 -9.22
CA ARG A 90 11.99 -1.77 -10.01
C ARG A 90 11.19 -0.81 -9.13
N ILE A 91 11.05 0.45 -9.55
CA ILE A 91 10.28 1.48 -8.86
C ILE A 91 9.53 2.30 -9.92
N PHE A 92 8.20 2.35 -9.81
CA PHE A 92 7.34 3.15 -10.67
C PHE A 92 6.47 4.09 -9.85
N LEU A 93 6.24 5.28 -10.35
CA LEU A 93 5.36 6.28 -9.77
C LEU A 93 4.15 6.48 -10.67
N TYR A 94 2.95 6.31 -10.11
CA TYR A 94 1.70 6.60 -10.79
C TYR A 94 1.15 7.92 -10.27
N ARG A 95 1.13 8.93 -11.14
CA ARG A 95 0.57 10.25 -10.83
C ARG A 95 -0.96 10.24 -10.88
N GLY A 96 -1.60 10.67 -9.79
CA GLY A 96 -3.06 10.73 -9.67
C GLY A 96 -3.75 9.37 -9.82
N PHE A 97 -3.20 8.34 -9.17
CA PHE A 97 -3.77 6.99 -9.11
C PHE A 97 -5.13 6.99 -8.37
N LEU A 98 -5.16 7.62 -7.20
CA LEU A 98 -6.39 7.88 -6.45
C LEU A 98 -6.93 9.27 -6.79
N SER A 99 -8.26 9.40 -6.80
CA SER A 99 -8.90 10.70 -6.76
C SER A 99 -8.81 11.33 -5.37
N GLU A 100 -8.88 12.66 -5.28
CA GLU A 100 -8.91 13.35 -3.98
C GLU A 100 -10.08 12.88 -3.09
N ALA A 101 -11.23 12.54 -3.71
CA ALA A 101 -12.39 12.01 -3.00
C ALA A 101 -12.10 10.65 -2.35
N GLU A 102 -11.42 9.75 -3.06
CA GLU A 102 -10.99 8.45 -2.51
C GLU A 102 -9.97 8.64 -1.39
N CYS A 103 -8.99 9.54 -1.55
CA CYS A 103 -8.04 9.85 -0.49
C CYS A 103 -8.75 10.33 0.79
N ASN A 104 -9.67 11.29 0.66
CA ASN A 104 -10.43 11.81 1.80
C ASN A 104 -11.32 10.76 2.44
N TYR A 105 -11.93 9.88 1.63
CA TYR A 105 -12.77 8.79 2.10
C TYR A 105 -11.97 7.78 2.93
N LEU A 106 -10.80 7.36 2.44
CA LEU A 106 -9.92 6.44 3.18
C LEU A 106 -9.44 7.06 4.50
N ILE A 107 -9.06 8.34 4.49
CA ILE A 107 -8.69 9.06 5.72
C ILE A 107 -9.87 9.07 6.70
N HIS A 108 -11.07 9.42 6.25
CA HIS A 108 -12.27 9.49 7.10
C HIS A 108 -12.56 8.16 7.80
N LEU A 109 -12.49 7.04 7.09
CA LEU A 109 -12.69 5.70 7.65
C LEU A 109 -11.54 5.25 8.58
N ALA A 110 -10.31 5.65 8.27
CA ALA A 110 -9.13 5.25 9.04
C ALA A 110 -8.98 6.05 10.34
N SER A 111 -9.20 7.37 10.32
CA SER A 111 -8.97 8.29 11.44
C SER A 111 -9.49 7.81 12.81
N PRO A 112 -10.74 7.31 12.96
CA PRO A 112 -11.24 6.86 14.26
C PRO A 112 -10.62 5.53 14.75
N ARG A 113 -9.89 4.80 13.88
CA ARG A 113 -9.31 3.49 14.16
C ARG A 113 -7.78 3.52 14.31
N LEU A 114 -7.16 4.68 14.12
CA LEU A 114 -5.69 4.82 14.21
C LEU A 114 -5.21 4.62 15.64
N ALA A 115 -4.29 3.67 15.82
CA ALA A 115 -3.56 3.44 17.07
C ALA A 115 -2.05 3.65 16.83
N ARG A 116 -1.24 3.68 17.89
CA ARG A 116 0.23 3.76 17.75
C ARG A 116 0.72 2.56 16.93
N SER A 117 1.49 2.79 15.87
CA SER A 117 2.00 1.71 15.04
C SER A 117 3.00 0.85 15.82
N GLY A 118 2.75 -0.46 15.89
CA GLY A 118 3.75 -1.44 16.32
C GLY A 118 4.70 -1.83 15.19
N VAL A 119 5.79 -2.52 15.49
CA VAL A 119 6.51 -3.37 14.52
C VAL A 119 6.45 -4.80 15.01
N VAL A 120 6.37 -5.76 14.09
CA VAL A 120 6.50 -7.18 14.45
C VAL A 120 7.95 -7.40 14.87
N GLU A 121 8.20 -7.54 16.17
CA GLU A 121 9.51 -7.92 16.68
C GLU A 121 9.81 -9.40 16.34
N GLU A 122 11.09 -9.78 16.29
CA GLU A 122 11.52 -11.18 16.22
C GLU A 122 11.02 -11.93 17.47
N GLY A 123 9.80 -12.47 17.40
CA GLY A 123 9.08 -13.01 18.55
C GLY A 123 7.56 -12.89 18.48
N GLY A 124 7.02 -12.11 17.52
CA GLY A 124 5.58 -12.08 17.24
C GLY A 124 4.74 -11.19 18.16
N GLY A 125 5.36 -10.23 18.85
CA GLY A 125 4.66 -9.22 19.65
C GLY A 125 4.58 -7.86 18.95
N ASP A 126 3.46 -7.15 19.13
CA ASP A 126 3.31 -5.73 18.78
C ASP A 126 4.02 -4.86 19.84
N GLY A 127 5.29 -4.54 19.60
CA GLY A 127 6.06 -3.57 20.40
C GLY A 127 5.88 -2.15 19.88
N ILE A 128 5.74 -1.16 20.78
CA ILE A 128 5.81 0.27 20.40
C ILE A 128 7.21 0.50 19.83
N SER A 129 7.29 0.87 18.55
CA SER A 129 8.55 0.97 17.84
C SER A 129 9.14 2.37 17.85
N ASP A 130 10.44 2.48 18.17
CA ASP A 130 11.24 3.68 17.90
C ASP A 130 11.67 3.78 16.43
N ILE A 131 11.51 2.68 15.67
CA ILE A 131 11.89 2.58 14.25
C ILE A 131 10.77 3.14 13.37
N ARG A 132 9.51 2.87 13.74
CA ARG A 132 8.30 3.40 13.09
C ARG A 132 7.50 4.23 14.06
N THR A 133 7.52 5.55 13.89
CA THR A 133 6.91 6.47 14.84
C THR A 133 5.57 7.03 14.38
N SER A 134 4.84 6.33 13.52
CA SER A 134 3.50 6.72 13.06
C SER A 134 2.36 6.18 13.93
N ASN A 135 1.14 6.61 13.62
CA ASN A 135 -0.08 5.88 13.96
C ASN A 135 -0.56 5.09 12.74
N GLY A 136 -1.17 3.93 12.95
CA GLY A 136 -1.57 3.03 11.88
C GLY A 136 -2.82 2.22 12.19
N MET A 137 -3.46 1.73 11.13
CA MET A 137 -4.60 0.81 11.18
C MET A 137 -4.68 0.02 9.86
N PHE A 138 -5.29 -1.17 9.88
CA PHE A 138 -5.50 -2.01 8.69
C PHE A 138 -6.98 -2.09 8.30
N PHE A 139 -7.28 -1.88 7.02
CA PHE A 139 -8.53 -2.37 6.45
C PHE A 139 -8.44 -3.87 6.19
N ASP A 140 -9.55 -4.58 6.33
CA ASP A 140 -9.65 -5.93 5.77
C ASP A 140 -9.71 -5.86 4.24
N ARG A 141 -9.21 -6.90 3.54
CA ARG A 141 -9.35 -6.98 2.08
C ARG A 141 -10.82 -6.99 1.70
N ALA A 142 -11.17 -6.16 0.72
CA ALA A 142 -12.55 -5.93 0.28
C ALA A 142 -13.52 -5.60 1.44
N GLU A 143 -13.08 -4.87 2.48
CA GLU A 143 -13.91 -4.49 3.63
C GLU A 143 -15.21 -3.79 3.22
N ASN A 144 -15.18 -3.01 2.13
CA ASN A 144 -16.37 -2.47 1.48
C ASN A 144 -16.15 -2.30 -0.04
N LYS A 145 -17.21 -1.90 -0.77
CA LYS A 145 -17.17 -1.79 -2.24
C LYS A 145 -16.17 -0.77 -2.78
N ASP A 146 -15.97 0.35 -2.07
CA ASP A 146 -15.03 1.38 -2.50
C ASP A 146 -13.57 0.91 -2.32
N ILE A 147 -13.31 0.21 -1.21
CA ILE A 147 -12.02 -0.45 -0.92
C ILE A 147 -11.75 -1.56 -1.95
N GLU A 148 -12.75 -2.41 -2.20
CA GLU A 148 -12.66 -3.49 -3.20
C GLU A 148 -12.33 -2.94 -4.60
N GLU A 149 -12.95 -1.83 -5.01
CA GLU A 149 -12.67 -1.20 -6.30
C GLU A 149 -11.25 -0.60 -6.38
N ILE A 150 -10.76 0.00 -5.28
CA ILE A 150 -9.36 0.47 -5.20
C ILE A 150 -8.40 -0.72 -5.30
N GLU A 151 -8.66 -1.81 -4.58
CA GLU A 151 -7.86 -3.04 -4.63
C GLU A 151 -7.88 -3.69 -6.01
N ARG A 152 -9.02 -3.68 -6.69
CA ARG A 152 -9.17 -4.14 -8.08
C ARG A 152 -8.26 -3.34 -9.01
N ARG A 153 -8.27 -2.00 -8.92
CA ARG A 153 -7.39 -1.13 -9.73
C ARG A 153 -5.90 -1.34 -9.40
N LEU A 154 -5.55 -1.56 -8.14
CA LEU A 154 -4.18 -1.89 -7.74
C LEU A 154 -3.73 -3.21 -8.36
N SER A 155 -4.61 -4.22 -8.37
CA SER A 155 -4.33 -5.51 -9.02
C SER A 155 -4.22 -5.40 -10.54
N GLU A 156 -5.02 -4.56 -11.20
CA GLU A 156 -4.88 -4.29 -12.64
C GLU A 156 -3.54 -3.62 -12.97
N TRP A 157 -3.09 -2.67 -12.14
CA TRP A 157 -1.82 -1.99 -12.36
C TRP A 157 -0.62 -2.91 -12.09
N THR A 158 -0.64 -3.63 -10.97
CA THR A 158 0.46 -4.51 -10.55
C THR A 158 0.51 -5.82 -11.34
N LEU A 159 -0.60 -6.21 -11.97
CA LEU A 159 -0.83 -7.54 -12.55
C LEU A 159 -0.73 -8.68 -11.52
N ILE A 160 -1.00 -8.37 -10.26
CA ILE A 160 -1.00 -9.33 -9.16
C ILE A 160 -2.45 -9.57 -8.70
N PRO A 161 -2.92 -10.82 -8.56
CA PRO A 161 -4.28 -11.11 -8.12
C PRO A 161 -4.62 -10.47 -6.75
N PRO A 162 -5.86 -10.01 -6.53
CA PRO A 162 -6.26 -9.42 -5.25
C PRO A 162 -6.03 -10.36 -4.05
N GLY A 163 -6.16 -11.67 -4.25
CA GLY A 163 -5.94 -12.70 -3.23
C GLY A 163 -4.50 -12.79 -2.71
N ASN A 164 -3.53 -12.30 -3.46
CA ASN A 164 -2.14 -12.20 -3.01
C ASN A 164 -1.91 -10.99 -2.09
N GLY A 165 -2.84 -10.04 -2.07
CA GLY A 165 -2.71 -8.83 -1.28
C GLY A 165 -3.17 -9.02 0.17
N GLU A 166 -2.39 -8.49 1.10
CA GLU A 166 -2.90 -8.13 2.42
C GLU A 166 -3.92 -6.98 2.29
N GLY A 167 -4.83 -6.81 3.23
CA GLY A 167 -5.60 -5.58 3.38
C GLY A 167 -4.65 -4.40 3.62
N PHE A 168 -4.95 -3.21 3.06
CA PHE A 168 -3.98 -2.13 3.10
C PHE A 168 -3.94 -1.41 4.46
N GLN A 169 -2.72 -1.06 4.88
CA GLN A 169 -2.45 -0.34 6.11
C GLN A 169 -2.50 1.17 5.87
N VAL A 170 -3.36 1.90 6.57
CA VAL A 170 -3.29 3.37 6.61
C VAL A 170 -2.37 3.82 7.72
N LEU A 171 -1.51 4.79 7.40
CA LEU A 171 -0.50 5.36 8.28
C LEU A 171 -0.65 6.88 8.33
N ARG A 172 -0.49 7.46 9.52
CA ARG A 172 -0.47 8.90 9.77
C ARG A 172 0.84 9.28 10.43
N TYR A 173 1.53 10.25 9.84
CA TYR A 173 2.76 10.84 10.36
C TYR A 173 2.50 12.32 10.69
N GLU A 174 2.70 12.67 11.95
CA GLU A 174 2.77 14.04 12.44
C GLU A 174 4.20 14.59 12.32
N LYS A 175 4.38 15.85 12.72
CA LYS A 175 5.70 16.49 12.78
C LYS A 175 6.72 15.61 13.51
N ASP A 176 7.91 15.53 12.93
CA ASP A 176 9.07 14.76 13.40
C ASP A 176 8.88 13.23 13.38
N GLN A 177 7.70 12.71 13.04
CA GLN A 177 7.49 11.28 12.89
C GLN A 177 8.06 10.77 11.56
N GLU A 178 8.60 9.56 11.58
CA GLU A 178 9.34 8.95 10.48
C GLU A 178 9.20 7.43 10.48
N TYR A 179 9.79 6.80 9.46
CA TYR A 179 10.06 5.37 9.46
C TYR A 179 11.48 5.15 8.93
N LYS A 180 12.36 4.65 9.79
CA LYS A 180 13.75 4.30 9.42
C LYS A 180 13.80 3.27 8.28
N GLY A 181 14.95 3.20 7.63
CA GLY A 181 15.21 2.29 6.53
C GLY A 181 14.90 0.83 6.90
N HIS A 182 14.05 0.19 6.12
CA HIS A 182 13.62 -1.19 6.30
C HIS A 182 13.32 -1.88 4.97
N PHE A 183 13.11 -3.18 5.05
CA PHE A 183 12.61 -3.99 3.95
C PHE A 183 11.18 -4.41 4.25
N ASP A 184 10.36 -4.48 3.20
CA ASP A 184 9.00 -5.00 3.32
C ASP A 184 8.95 -6.52 3.29
N TYR A 185 9.97 -7.18 2.74
CA TYR A 185 10.07 -8.64 2.76
C TYR A 185 10.48 -9.16 4.15
N PHE A 186 10.12 -10.41 4.43
CA PHE A 186 10.45 -11.10 5.67
C PHE A 186 11.80 -11.80 5.58
N PHE A 187 12.51 -11.87 6.71
CA PHE A 187 13.73 -12.67 6.87
C PHE A 187 13.45 -14.02 7.53
N ASP A 188 12.32 -14.16 8.24
CA ASP A 188 11.98 -15.34 9.01
C ASP A 188 11.09 -16.33 8.21
N GLU A 189 11.24 -17.61 8.49
CA GLU A 189 10.48 -18.66 7.80
C GLU A 189 9.00 -18.70 8.22
N VAL A 190 8.60 -18.10 9.34
CA VAL A 190 7.24 -18.19 9.87
C VAL A 190 6.32 -17.25 9.10
N SER A 191 6.73 -15.99 8.92
CA SER A 191 6.00 -14.97 8.18
C SER A 191 5.80 -15.36 6.71
N VAL A 192 6.74 -16.11 6.14
CA VAL A 192 6.69 -16.59 4.74
C VAL A 192 5.66 -17.73 4.55
N ARG A 193 5.15 -18.37 5.61
CA ARG A 193 4.22 -19.51 5.47
C ARG A 193 2.86 -19.14 4.87
N ASN A 194 2.45 -17.89 4.98
CA ASN A 194 1.18 -17.41 4.45
C ASN A 194 1.43 -16.65 3.13
N GLY A 195 1.19 -17.30 1.99
CA GLY A 195 1.35 -16.69 0.66
C GLY A 195 2.80 -16.49 0.21
N GLY A 196 3.81 -16.92 0.99
CA GLY A 196 5.21 -16.66 0.68
C GLY A 196 5.65 -15.25 1.09
N ASN A 197 6.81 -14.82 0.60
CA ASN A 197 7.34 -13.50 0.92
C ASN A 197 6.58 -12.37 0.20
N ARG A 198 6.69 -11.14 0.68
CA ARG A 198 6.14 -9.97 0.00
C ARG A 198 6.94 -9.70 -1.28
N LEU A 199 6.25 -9.78 -2.41
CA LEU A 199 6.76 -9.59 -3.76
C LEU A 199 6.87 -8.11 -4.11
N ALA A 200 5.83 -7.34 -3.81
CA ALA A 200 5.71 -5.94 -4.20
C ALA A 200 4.90 -5.15 -3.18
N THR A 201 5.16 -3.85 -3.16
CA THR A 201 4.47 -2.87 -2.32
C THR A 201 3.94 -1.75 -3.18
N VAL A 202 2.68 -1.37 -2.96
CA VAL A 202 2.14 -0.09 -3.43
C VAL A 202 1.90 0.82 -2.23
N LEU A 203 2.58 1.96 -2.21
CA LEU A 203 2.37 3.02 -1.22
C LEU A 203 1.63 4.18 -1.88
N MET A 204 0.41 4.43 -1.44
CA MET A 204 -0.47 5.49 -1.92
C MET A 204 -0.42 6.69 -0.97
N TYR A 205 -0.23 7.90 -1.49
CA TYR A 205 -0.23 9.13 -0.69
C TYR A 205 -1.65 9.67 -0.58
N LEU A 206 -2.22 9.68 0.63
CA LEU A 206 -3.58 10.13 0.88
C LEU A 206 -3.65 11.61 1.30
N GLU A 207 -2.59 12.12 1.91
CA GLU A 207 -2.44 13.55 2.22
C GLU A 207 -0.97 13.94 2.18
N SER A 208 -0.72 15.11 1.59
CA SER A 208 0.64 15.65 1.43
C SER A 208 1.00 16.52 2.63
N PRO A 209 2.13 16.25 3.32
CA PRO A 209 2.71 17.23 4.23
C PRO A 209 3.15 18.48 3.43
N GLU A 210 3.30 19.60 4.14
CA GLU A 210 3.81 20.83 3.53
C GLU A 210 5.30 20.72 3.21
N SER A 211 6.06 19.98 4.03
CA SER A 211 7.48 19.67 3.80
C SER A 211 7.93 18.41 4.54
N GLY A 212 8.93 17.72 3.97
CA GLY A 212 9.42 16.43 4.45
C GLY A 212 8.49 15.27 4.08
N GLY A 213 8.63 14.13 4.77
CA GLY A 213 7.78 12.96 4.55
C GLY A 213 8.05 12.20 3.25
N GLU A 214 9.17 12.43 2.57
CA GLU A 214 9.53 11.69 1.36
C GLU A 214 9.68 10.19 1.62
N THR A 215 9.33 9.38 0.62
CA THR A 215 9.73 7.95 0.62
C THR A 215 11.11 7.86 -0.02
N VAL A 216 12.13 7.49 0.75
CA VAL A 216 13.53 7.44 0.30
C VAL A 216 13.98 5.99 0.12
N PHE A 217 14.65 5.70 -1.00
CA PHE A 217 15.26 4.41 -1.32
C PHE A 217 16.79 4.55 -1.23
N ALA A 218 17.35 4.32 -0.04
CA ALA A 218 18.74 4.64 0.30
C ALA A 218 19.78 3.87 -0.53
N ASN A 219 19.42 2.71 -1.07
CA ASN A 219 20.32 1.91 -1.91
C ASN A 219 20.23 2.26 -3.40
N VAL A 220 19.47 3.29 -3.77
CA VAL A 220 19.29 3.74 -5.15
C VAL A 220 19.85 5.15 -5.31
N PRO A 221 20.76 5.40 -6.28
CA PRO A 221 21.32 6.73 -6.47
C PRO A 221 20.24 7.79 -6.73
N LYS A 222 20.34 8.93 -6.06
CA LYS A 222 19.43 10.05 -6.30
C LYS A 222 19.68 10.71 -7.65
N PRO A 223 18.63 11.19 -8.36
CA PRO A 223 18.81 11.96 -9.57
C PRO A 223 19.38 13.36 -9.26
N ALA A 224 20.08 13.96 -10.23
CA ALA A 224 20.68 15.30 -10.07
C ALA A 224 19.63 16.41 -9.82
N THR A 225 18.39 16.20 -10.26
CA THR A 225 17.26 17.11 -10.06
C THR A 225 16.71 17.09 -8.62
N GLN A 226 17.13 16.13 -7.80
CA GLN A 226 16.72 16.02 -6.40
C GLN A 226 17.65 16.85 -5.52
N THR A 227 17.24 18.10 -5.28
CA THR A 227 17.98 19.10 -4.49
C THR A 227 17.10 19.75 -3.43
N LEU A 228 17.71 20.46 -2.49
CA LEU A 228 17.00 21.23 -1.47
C LEU A 228 16.17 22.36 -2.10
N GLU A 229 16.70 23.00 -3.15
CA GLU A 229 16.01 24.07 -3.90
C GLU A 229 14.80 23.54 -4.67
N ALA A 230 14.85 22.27 -5.11
CA ALA A 230 13.70 21.57 -5.65
C ALA A 230 12.69 21.17 -4.57
N GLY A 231 12.95 21.48 -3.29
CA GLY A 231 12.07 21.31 -2.14
C GLY A 231 12.10 19.90 -1.53
N PHE A 232 13.18 19.15 -1.71
CA PHE A 232 13.40 17.90 -0.97
C PHE A 232 14.07 18.19 0.38
N SER A 233 13.79 17.36 1.37
CA SER A 233 14.44 17.41 2.68
C SER A 233 15.89 16.92 2.63
N GLU A 234 16.67 17.21 3.68
CA GLU A 234 18.03 16.68 3.83
C GLU A 234 18.04 15.15 3.88
N CYS A 235 17.08 14.53 4.59
CA CYS A 235 16.92 13.08 4.64
C CYS A 235 16.71 12.46 3.24
N ALA A 236 15.98 13.16 2.37
CA ALA A 236 15.76 12.69 1.02
C ALA A 236 17.05 12.68 0.19
N MET A 237 18.18 13.24 0.63
CA MET A 237 19.43 13.22 -0.12
C MET A 237 20.20 11.89 -0.05
N ASP A 238 19.78 10.94 0.78
CA ASP A 238 20.48 9.66 0.96
C ASP A 238 20.28 8.67 -0.20
N GLY A 239 19.27 8.89 -1.06
CA GLY A 239 19.00 8.04 -2.21
C GLY A 239 17.86 8.59 -3.07
N LEU A 240 17.41 7.85 -4.09
CA LEU A 240 16.22 8.19 -4.86
C LEU A 240 15.04 8.42 -3.92
N ALA A 241 14.37 9.56 -4.01
CA ALA A 241 13.26 9.89 -3.15
C ALA A 241 12.01 10.28 -3.94
N VAL A 242 10.84 9.90 -3.41
CA VAL A 242 9.53 10.27 -3.94
C VAL A 242 8.87 11.22 -2.97
N LYS A 243 8.47 12.40 -3.47
CA LYS A 243 7.69 13.35 -2.67
C LYS A 243 6.25 12.87 -2.52
N PRO A 244 5.67 12.98 -1.32
CA PRO A 244 4.27 12.65 -1.09
C PRO A 244 3.36 13.69 -1.77
N GLU A 245 2.72 13.30 -2.86
CA GLU A 245 1.71 14.10 -3.57
C GLU A 245 0.37 13.38 -3.48
N LYS A 246 -0.65 14.05 -2.93
CA LYS A 246 -1.98 13.47 -2.71
C LYS A 246 -2.52 12.85 -4.00
N GLY A 247 -2.93 11.59 -3.91
CA GLY A 247 -3.44 10.80 -5.02
C GLY A 247 -2.37 10.00 -5.77
N ASP A 248 -1.09 10.33 -5.64
CA ASP A 248 -0.01 9.57 -6.27
C ASP A 248 0.22 8.24 -5.54
N ALA A 249 0.74 7.24 -6.25
CA ALA A 249 1.12 5.95 -5.70
C ALA A 249 2.48 5.50 -6.23
N VAL A 250 3.35 5.02 -5.34
CA VAL A 250 4.63 4.40 -5.72
C VAL A 250 4.55 2.89 -5.58
N LEU A 251 4.90 2.18 -6.65
CA LEU A 251 5.01 0.73 -6.71
C LEU A 251 6.48 0.34 -6.78
N PHE A 252 6.93 -0.51 -5.87
CA PHE A 252 8.28 -1.06 -5.86
C PHE A 252 8.28 -2.55 -5.51
N TRP A 253 9.31 -3.27 -5.98
CA TRP A 253 9.44 -4.71 -5.77
C TRP A 253 10.49 -5.03 -4.73
N SER A 254 10.09 -5.90 -3.81
CA SER A 254 10.93 -6.50 -2.78
C SER A 254 11.77 -7.67 -3.32
N LEU A 255 11.35 -8.25 -4.45
CA LEU A 255 12.04 -9.35 -5.12
C LEU A 255 12.49 -8.98 -6.55
N THR A 256 13.65 -9.51 -6.93
CA THR A 256 14.14 -9.48 -8.30
C THR A 256 13.24 -10.34 -9.21
N THR A 257 13.40 -10.21 -10.52
CA THR A 257 12.70 -11.09 -11.49
C THR A 257 13.13 -12.55 -11.40
N ALA A 258 14.26 -12.84 -10.76
CA ALA A 258 14.70 -14.20 -10.44
C ALA A 258 14.10 -14.74 -9.12
N GLY A 259 13.26 -13.95 -8.44
CA GLY A 259 12.62 -14.31 -7.18
C GLY A 259 13.53 -14.15 -5.96
N THR A 260 14.73 -13.60 -6.09
CA THR A 260 15.63 -13.34 -4.95
C THR A 260 15.26 -12.05 -4.23
N LEU A 261 15.52 -11.96 -2.92
CA LEU A 261 15.36 -10.71 -2.16
C LEU A 261 16.20 -9.59 -2.80
N ASP A 262 15.59 -8.43 -3.05
CA ASP A 262 16.25 -7.29 -3.67
C ASP A 262 16.67 -6.27 -2.62
N LYS A 263 17.97 -6.26 -2.26
CA LYS A 263 18.50 -5.29 -1.29
C LYS A 263 18.36 -3.84 -1.77
N GLY A 264 18.16 -3.60 -3.06
CA GLY A 264 17.89 -2.27 -3.59
C GLY A 264 16.59 -1.68 -3.05
N SER A 265 15.63 -2.52 -2.62
CA SER A 265 14.32 -2.09 -2.11
C SER A 265 14.34 -1.55 -0.67
N LEU A 266 15.53 -1.34 -0.08
CA LEU A 266 15.67 -0.70 1.23
C LEU A 266 15.08 0.71 1.14
N HIS A 267 14.04 0.95 1.93
CA HIS A 267 13.32 2.21 1.88
C HIS A 267 12.88 2.69 3.26
N GLY A 268 12.55 3.96 3.37
CA GLY A 268 12.04 4.58 4.59
C GLY A 268 11.13 5.76 4.29
N SER A 269 10.50 6.30 5.33
CA SER A 269 9.78 7.57 5.28
C SER A 269 10.59 8.61 6.04
N CYS A 270 11.09 9.61 5.32
CA CYS A 270 11.75 10.76 5.95
C CYS A 270 10.83 11.45 6.97
N PRO A 271 11.41 12.15 7.97
CA PRO A 271 10.62 12.91 8.93
C PRO A 271 9.69 13.93 8.26
N VAL A 272 8.48 14.05 8.76
CA VAL A 272 7.59 15.17 8.39
C VAL A 272 8.09 16.43 9.09
N ILE A 273 8.41 17.47 8.31
CA ILE A 273 8.94 18.74 8.84
C ILE A 273 7.79 19.70 9.16
N SER A 274 6.80 19.80 8.27
CA SER A 274 5.58 20.59 8.46
C SER A 274 4.36 19.92 7.83
N GLY A 275 3.19 20.14 8.42
CA GLY A 275 1.94 19.50 8.01
C GLY A 275 1.76 18.08 8.54
N ILE A 276 0.95 17.28 7.84
CA ILE A 276 0.63 15.89 8.20
C ILE A 276 0.72 15.05 6.93
N LYS A 277 1.36 13.89 7.02
CA LYS A 277 1.37 12.89 5.94
C LYS A 277 0.38 11.78 6.28
N TYR A 278 -0.51 11.47 5.33
CA TYR A 278 -1.24 10.21 5.33
C TYR A 278 -0.81 9.35 4.15
N ALA A 279 -0.63 8.06 4.39
CA ALA A 279 -0.33 7.10 3.35
C ALA A 279 -1.10 5.79 3.57
N ALA A 280 -1.33 5.03 2.51
CA ALA A 280 -1.87 3.69 2.56
C ALA A 280 -0.93 2.70 1.87
N THR A 281 -0.53 1.65 2.56
CA THR A 281 0.41 0.64 2.06
C THR A 281 -0.33 -0.65 1.76
N LYS A 282 -0.22 -1.13 0.51
CA LYS A 282 -0.72 -2.44 0.07
C LYS A 282 0.48 -3.35 -0.21
N TRP A 283 0.58 -4.43 0.55
CA TRP A 283 1.58 -5.48 0.33
C TRP A 283 1.00 -6.63 -0.46
N TYR A 284 1.76 -7.12 -1.44
CA TYR A 284 1.43 -8.28 -2.25
C TYR A 284 2.43 -9.40 -2.02
N HIS A 285 1.93 -10.60 -1.77
CA HIS A 285 2.71 -11.82 -1.62
C HIS A 285 2.92 -12.53 -2.96
N VAL A 286 3.91 -13.42 -3.01
CA VAL A 286 4.16 -14.28 -4.20
C VAL A 286 2.96 -15.18 -4.54
N GLY A 287 2.25 -15.69 -3.53
CA GLY A 287 1.05 -16.52 -3.65
C GLY A 287 -0.13 -15.97 -2.86
N HIS A 288 -1.23 -16.72 -2.82
CA HIS A 288 -2.45 -16.31 -2.11
C HIS A 288 -2.19 -16.09 -0.61
N TYR A 289 -2.52 -14.90 -0.11
CA TYR A 289 -2.42 -14.53 1.30
C TYR A 289 -3.78 -14.68 1.98
N ALA A 290 -3.86 -15.56 2.99
CA ALA A 290 -5.07 -15.76 3.77
C ALA A 290 -5.18 -14.73 4.90
N GLN A 291 -6.27 -13.98 4.93
CA GLN A 291 -6.56 -12.99 6.00
C GLN A 291 -7.56 -13.48 7.05
N GLY A 292 -8.30 -14.55 6.76
CA GLY A 292 -9.36 -15.03 7.63
C GLY A 292 -9.46 -16.56 7.68
N PRO A 293 -10.24 -17.10 8.62
CA PRO A 293 -10.36 -18.54 8.84
C PRO A 293 -10.94 -19.31 7.65
N ASN A 294 -11.65 -18.61 6.76
CA ASN A 294 -12.27 -19.18 5.56
C ASN A 294 -11.32 -19.22 4.35
N GLU A 295 -10.10 -18.72 4.51
CA GLU A 295 -9.11 -18.71 3.46
C GLU A 295 -7.92 -19.58 3.80
N ARG A 296 -7.33 -20.21 2.78
CA ARG A 296 -6.13 -21.00 2.93
C ARG A 296 -5.01 -20.32 2.16
N GLY A 297 -3.95 -19.97 2.89
CA GLY A 297 -2.74 -19.42 2.28
C GLY A 297 -2.14 -20.46 1.35
N GLU A 298 -1.53 -19.99 0.27
CA GLU A 298 -0.77 -20.87 -0.61
C GLU A 298 0.62 -21.09 -0.01
N LYS A 299 1.00 -22.37 0.17
CA LYS A 299 2.36 -22.69 0.58
C LYS A 299 3.28 -22.56 -0.64
N VAL A 300 3.86 -21.38 -0.80
CA VAL A 300 4.83 -21.12 -1.87
C VAL A 300 6.18 -21.73 -1.49
N GLN A 301 6.68 -22.66 -2.31
CA GLN A 301 8.06 -23.11 -2.20
C GLN A 301 8.96 -22.10 -2.91
N HIS A 302 9.92 -21.53 -2.20
CA HIS A 302 10.91 -20.64 -2.79
C HIS A 302 11.93 -21.46 -3.57
N VAL A 303 11.59 -21.77 -4.83
CA VAL A 303 12.53 -22.39 -5.77
C VAL A 303 13.08 -21.27 -6.63
N VAL A 304 14.23 -20.71 -6.22
CA VAL A 304 15.00 -19.85 -7.12
C VAL A 304 15.43 -20.74 -8.27
N PHE A 305 14.85 -20.53 -9.45
CA PHE A 305 15.32 -21.19 -10.65
C PHE A 305 16.70 -20.63 -10.97
N VAL A 306 17.73 -21.30 -10.46
CA VAL A 306 19.09 -21.12 -10.94
C VAL A 306 19.15 -21.95 -12.22
N PRO A 307 19.15 -21.34 -13.42
CA PRO A 307 19.35 -22.12 -14.63
C PRO A 307 20.63 -22.95 -14.43
N PRO A 308 20.62 -24.26 -14.78
CA PRO A 308 21.81 -25.06 -14.62
C PRO A 308 22.96 -24.36 -15.35
N PRO A 309 24.16 -24.25 -14.74
CA PRO A 309 25.29 -23.64 -15.41
C PRO A 309 25.47 -24.34 -16.77
N PRO A 310 25.89 -23.63 -17.82
CA PRO A 310 26.17 -24.26 -19.10
C PRO A 310 27.08 -25.47 -18.86
N PRO A 311 26.86 -26.59 -19.57
CA PRO A 311 27.63 -27.80 -19.34
C PRO A 311 29.12 -27.46 -19.41
N ALA A 312 29.84 -27.83 -18.35
CA ALA A 312 31.26 -27.54 -18.28
C ALA A 312 31.96 -28.10 -19.53
N PRO A 313 32.96 -27.38 -20.07
CA PRO A 313 33.76 -27.91 -21.17
C PRO A 313 34.30 -29.31 -20.83
N VAL A 314 34.41 -30.20 -21.82
CA VAL A 314 34.84 -31.60 -21.62
C VAL A 314 36.17 -31.73 -20.86
N TRP A 315 37.04 -30.72 -20.98
CA TRP A 315 38.34 -30.67 -20.31
C TRP A 315 38.28 -30.24 -18.84
N CYS A 316 37.19 -29.59 -18.41
CA CYS A 316 37.03 -29.06 -17.06
C CYS A 316 36.39 -30.13 -16.17
N LYS A 317 37.22 -30.82 -15.40
CA LYS A 317 36.82 -31.91 -14.50
C LYS A 317 37.56 -31.79 -13.17
N ASN A 318 36.94 -32.31 -12.13
CA ASN A 318 37.63 -32.53 -10.86
C ASN A 318 38.58 -33.73 -11.02
N LYS A 319 39.84 -33.57 -10.61
CA LYS A 319 40.82 -34.66 -10.58
C LYS A 319 40.66 -35.55 -9.34
N LYS A 320 39.99 -35.03 -8.29
CA LYS A 320 39.70 -35.71 -7.03
C LYS A 320 38.20 -35.78 -6.80
N HIS A 321 37.73 -36.82 -6.13
CA HIS A 321 36.31 -37.01 -5.85
C HIS A 321 35.81 -36.08 -4.73
N GLU A 322 36.72 -35.67 -3.84
CA GLU A 322 36.49 -34.80 -2.69
C GLU A 322 36.36 -33.32 -3.06
N CYS A 323 36.73 -32.94 -4.30
CA CYS A 323 36.73 -31.55 -4.76
C CYS A 323 35.41 -30.82 -4.50
N GLN A 324 34.28 -31.50 -4.62
CA GLN A 324 32.96 -30.92 -4.36
C GLN A 324 32.81 -30.54 -2.89
N GLY A 325 33.10 -31.47 -1.97
CA GLY A 325 33.01 -31.21 -0.53
C GLY A 325 34.02 -30.15 -0.04
N TRP A 326 35.21 -30.12 -0.64
CA TRP A 326 36.20 -29.08 -0.36
C TRP A 326 35.74 -27.70 -0.85
N ALA A 327 35.16 -27.61 -2.05
CA ALA A 327 34.59 -26.36 -2.56
C ALA A 327 33.45 -25.84 -1.67
N GLU A 328 32.55 -26.72 -1.25
CA GLU A 328 31.46 -26.40 -0.32
C GLU A 328 31.95 -25.93 1.06
N SER A 329 33.17 -26.35 1.44
CA SER A 329 33.82 -25.93 2.69
C SER A 329 34.61 -24.62 2.56
N GLY A 330 34.59 -23.96 1.39
CA GLY A 330 35.30 -22.68 1.15
C GLY A 330 36.77 -22.83 0.75
N GLU A 331 37.22 -24.02 0.35
CA GLU A 331 38.62 -24.25 -0.03
C GLU A 331 39.00 -23.56 -1.36
N CYS A 332 38.02 -23.18 -2.18
CA CYS A 332 38.28 -22.45 -3.43
C CYS A 332 38.95 -21.09 -3.15
N GLU A 333 38.66 -20.47 -2.02
CA GLU A 333 39.28 -19.25 -1.52
C GLU A 333 40.47 -19.58 -0.61
N ASN A 334 40.31 -20.52 0.33
CA ASN A 334 41.30 -20.79 1.38
C ASN A 334 42.53 -21.57 0.89
N ASN A 335 42.36 -22.42 -0.12
CA ASN A 335 43.41 -23.23 -0.73
C ASN A 335 43.39 -23.07 -2.25
N ARG A 336 43.36 -21.80 -2.66
CA ARG A 336 43.15 -21.41 -4.04
C ARG A 336 44.21 -21.99 -5.00
N GLU A 337 45.45 -22.15 -4.57
CA GLU A 337 46.52 -22.71 -5.43
C GLU A 337 46.25 -24.17 -5.80
N TYR A 338 45.84 -25.00 -4.83
CA TYR A 338 45.51 -26.40 -5.08
C TYR A 338 44.17 -26.55 -5.82
N MET A 339 43.16 -25.82 -5.35
CA MET A 339 41.78 -25.96 -5.81
C MET A 339 41.58 -25.37 -7.21
N VAL A 340 42.12 -24.17 -7.43
CA VAL A 340 41.90 -23.35 -8.64
C VAL A 340 43.18 -23.21 -9.47
N GLY A 341 44.32 -22.99 -8.83
CA GLY A 341 45.61 -22.78 -9.49
C GLY A 341 45.68 -21.50 -10.33
N THR A 342 46.56 -21.50 -11.33
CA THR A 342 46.73 -20.39 -12.30
C THR A 342 46.37 -20.84 -13.71
N LYS A 343 46.45 -19.91 -14.68
CA LYS A 343 46.23 -20.22 -16.10
C LYS A 343 47.28 -21.22 -16.63
N GLU A 344 48.52 -21.10 -16.17
CA GLU A 344 49.67 -21.93 -16.56
C GLU A 344 49.69 -23.27 -15.80
N HIS A 345 49.27 -23.26 -14.53
CA HIS A 345 49.23 -24.44 -13.66
C HIS A 345 47.83 -24.59 -13.05
N PRO A 346 46.89 -25.20 -13.79
CA PRO A 346 45.49 -25.28 -13.36
C PRO A 346 45.33 -26.26 -12.19
N GLY A 347 44.54 -25.85 -11.20
CA GLY A 347 44.27 -26.64 -10.00
C GLY A 347 43.48 -27.91 -10.26
N ASP A 348 43.35 -28.73 -9.21
CA ASP A 348 42.74 -30.06 -9.29
C ASP A 348 41.20 -30.03 -9.26
N CYS A 349 40.60 -28.93 -8.81
CA CYS A 349 39.17 -28.84 -8.47
C CYS A 349 38.43 -27.70 -9.21
N LEU A 350 38.91 -27.32 -10.41
CA LEU A 350 38.36 -26.23 -11.22
C LEU A 350 36.85 -26.33 -11.46
N LEU A 351 36.34 -27.54 -11.70
CA LEU A 351 34.91 -27.75 -11.94
C LEU A 351 34.09 -27.46 -10.67
N ALA A 352 34.50 -28.01 -9.52
CA ALA A 352 33.85 -27.77 -8.24
C ALA A 352 33.90 -26.29 -7.83
N CYS A 353 35.00 -25.59 -8.11
CA CYS A 353 35.14 -24.16 -7.84
C CYS A 353 34.49 -23.25 -8.89
N GLY A 354 33.85 -23.80 -9.92
CA GLY A 354 33.22 -23.00 -10.99
C GLY A 354 34.22 -22.19 -11.82
N ARG A 355 35.50 -22.58 -11.85
CA ARG A 355 36.60 -21.84 -12.51
C ARG A 355 37.03 -22.42 -13.86
N CYS A 356 36.09 -23.00 -14.60
CA CYS A 356 36.32 -23.47 -15.97
C CYS A 356 36.59 -22.34 -16.98
N ASP A 357 36.61 -21.08 -16.55
CA ASP A 357 37.00 -19.89 -17.30
C ASP A 357 38.52 -19.70 -17.38
N LEU A 358 39.30 -20.32 -16.47
CA LEU A 358 40.73 -20.02 -16.31
C LEU A 358 41.63 -20.51 -17.45
N THR A 359 41.21 -21.53 -18.20
CA THR A 359 41.98 -22.07 -19.33
C THR A 359 41.09 -22.29 -20.52
N SER A 360 41.56 -22.03 -21.74
CA SER A 360 40.84 -22.45 -22.94
C SER A 360 41.34 -23.82 -23.44
N GLU A 361 40.51 -24.52 -24.23
CA GLU A 361 40.93 -25.77 -24.88
C GLU A 361 42.12 -25.55 -25.85
N ALA A 362 42.22 -24.34 -26.43
CA ALA A 362 43.33 -23.93 -27.27
C ALA A 362 44.64 -23.76 -26.48
N ASP A 363 44.58 -23.14 -25.29
CA ASP A 363 45.75 -22.91 -24.42
C ASP A 363 46.39 -24.24 -23.98
N ARG A 364 45.59 -25.30 -23.79
CA ARG A 364 46.08 -26.64 -23.39
C ARG A 364 46.74 -27.41 -24.54
N ARG A 365 46.30 -27.22 -25.78
CA ARG A 365 46.94 -27.86 -26.96
C ARG A 365 48.35 -27.31 -27.18
N VAL A 366 48.55 -26.01 -26.92
CA VAL A 366 49.87 -25.36 -27.01
C VAL A 366 50.82 -25.86 -25.91
N GLY A 367 50.33 -26.12 -24.69
CA GLY A 367 51.15 -26.65 -23.60
C GLY A 367 51.65 -28.09 -23.80
N LEU A 368 50.87 -28.93 -24.50
CA LEU A 368 51.29 -30.30 -24.86
C LEU A 368 52.39 -30.33 -25.92
N ASP A 369 52.45 -29.33 -26.81
CA ASP A 369 53.44 -29.25 -27.88
C ASP A 369 54.81 -28.73 -27.39
N LEU A 370 54.83 -27.94 -26.32
CA LEU A 370 56.07 -27.44 -25.71
C LEU A 370 56.75 -28.45 -24.75
N GLY A 371 56.05 -29.53 -24.37
CA GLY A 371 56.57 -30.59 -23.49
C GLY A 371 57.30 -31.74 -24.20
N ARG A 372 57.32 -31.77 -25.54
CA ARG A 372 58.07 -32.74 -26.36
C ARG A 372 59.23 -32.07 -27.10
N LYS A 373 60.20 -31.53 -26.37
CA LYS A 373 61.57 -31.37 -26.92
C LYS A 373 62.49 -32.34 -26.20
N ASP A 374 62.74 -33.43 -26.92
CA ASP A 374 63.82 -34.40 -26.82
C ASP A 374 64.99 -34.01 -25.90
N LEU A 375 65.10 -34.68 -24.75
CA LEU A 375 66.36 -34.86 -24.05
C LEU A 375 67.10 -36.02 -24.70
N SER A 376 67.67 -35.79 -25.88
CA SER A 376 68.71 -36.64 -26.44
C SER A 376 69.67 -35.84 -27.32
N LYS A 377 70.77 -35.39 -26.71
CA LYS A 377 72.12 -35.32 -27.29
C LYS A 377 73.15 -35.01 -26.22
#